data_AF-A0A8I1KAS3-F1
#
_entry.id   AF-A0A8I1KAS3-F1
#
_cell.length_a   1.000
_cell.length_b   1.000
_cell.length_c   1.000
_cell.angle_alpha   90.00
_cell.angle_beta   90.00
_cell.angle_gamma   90.00
#
_symmetry.space_group_name_H-M   'P 1'
#
loop_
_entity.id
_entity.type
_entity.pdbx_description
1 polymer ?
#
loop_
_entity_poly.entity_id
_entity_poly.type
_entity_poly.pdbx_seq_one_letter_code
_entity_poly.pdbx_strand_id
1 'polypeptide(L)'
;MSVFELVSPALVWTFVVVSILAALVHHISGKHQKITPTIVVAVALSLWSGSEPYGEPVPGALTFVVTVSTVLQALAAGVAYWVRDVKV
;
A
#
# COMPACT_ATOMS: atom_id res chain seq x y z
N MET A 1 4.97 7.20 -20.93
CA MET A 1 3.64 7.03 -20.30
C MET A 1 3.70 7.68 -18.95
N SER A 2 2.71 8.49 -18.58
CA SER A 2 2.66 9.02 -17.21
C SER A 2 2.06 7.95 -16.28
N VAL A 3 2.48 7.91 -15.02
CA VAL A 3 1.93 6.96 -14.02
C VAL A 3 0.41 7.06 -13.91
N PHE A 4 -0.16 8.24 -14.16
CA PHE A 4 -1.60 8.51 -14.11
C PHE A 4 -2.38 7.98 -15.32
N GLU A 5 -1.68 7.57 -16.40
CA GLU A 5 -2.28 6.82 -17.51
C GLU A 5 -2.42 5.32 -17.17
N LEU A 6 -1.63 4.83 -16.20
CA LEU A 6 -1.55 3.41 -15.83
C LEU A 6 -2.34 3.09 -14.56
N VAL A 7 -2.39 4.03 -13.63
CA VAL A 7 -3.10 3.92 -12.35
C VAL A 7 -3.86 5.21 -12.08
N SER A 8 -5.14 5.10 -11.73
CA SER A 8 -5.96 6.29 -11.49
C SER A 8 -5.43 7.10 -10.29
N PRO A 9 -5.43 8.45 -10.36
CA PRO A 9 -5.01 9.29 -9.24
C PRO A 9 -5.80 9.01 -7.96
N ALA A 10 -7.09 8.67 -8.08
CA ALA A 10 -7.94 8.31 -6.95
C ALA A 10 -7.45 7.04 -6.24
N LEU A 11 -6.98 6.03 -6.98
CA LEU A 11 -6.44 4.79 -6.40
C LEU A 11 -5.10 5.04 -5.70
N VAL A 12 -4.23 5.87 -6.28
CA VAL A 12 -2.97 6.28 -5.64
C VAL A 12 -3.23 7.04 -4.34
N TRP A 13 -4.17 7.98 -4.33
CA TRP A 13 -4.56 8.69 -3.10
C TRP A 13 -5.16 7.77 -2.05
N THR A 14 -6.01 6.83 -2.47
CA THR A 14 -6.60 5.82 -1.57
C THR A 14 -5.50 4.98 -0.92
N PHE A 15 -4.52 4.53 -1.70
CA PHE A 15 -3.36 3.81 -1.19
C PHE A 15 -2.60 4.63 -0.14
N VAL A 16 -2.29 5.90 -0.42
CA VAL A 16 -1.58 6.79 0.51
C VAL A 16 -2.33 6.94 1.83
N VAL A 17 -3.64 7.21 1.78
CA VAL A 17 -4.47 7.37 2.98
C VAL A 17 -4.50 6.07 3.80
N VAL A 18 -4.69 4.93 3.15
CA VAL A 18 -4.68 3.61 3.81
C VAL A 18 -3.31 3.33 4.43
N SER A 19 -2.21 3.68 3.77
CA SER A 19 -0.86 3.54 4.33
C SER A 19 -0.65 4.38 5.58
N ILE A 20 -1.14 5.62 5.60
CA ILE A 20 -1.06 6.49 6.78
C ILE A 20 -1.86 5.88 7.93
N LEU A 21 -3.11 5.48 7.69
CA LEU A 21 -3.97 4.86 8.70
C LEU A 21 -3.36 3.56 9.23
N ALA A 22 -2.84 2.70 8.34
CA ALA A 22 -2.16 1.46 8.73
C ALA A 22 -0.95 1.76 9.61
N ALA A 23 -0.11 2.72 9.24
CA ALA A 23 1.06 3.11 10.03
C ALA A 23 0.68 3.59 11.43
N LEU A 24 -0.38 4.39 11.56
CA LEU A 24 -0.92 4.83 12.85
C LEU A 24 -1.43 3.66 13.68
N VAL A 25 -2.21 2.75 13.08
CA VAL A 25 -2.75 1.57 13.75
C VAL A 25 -1.64 0.64 14.24
N HIS A 26 -0.60 0.39 13.44
CA HIS A 26 0.54 -0.42 13.86
C HIS A 26 1.39 0.26 14.95
N HIS A 27 1.47 1.60 14.95
CA HIS A 27 2.15 2.35 15.99
C HIS A 27 1.45 2.20 17.35
N ILE A 28 0.12 2.36 17.39
CA ILE A 28 -0.66 2.21 18.63
C ILE A 28 -0.75 0.76 19.11
N SER A 29 -0.64 -0.22 18.20
CA SER A 29 -0.83 -1.64 18.50
C SER A 29 0.45 -2.38 18.92
N GLY A 30 1.51 -1.67 19.34
CA GLY A 30 2.70 -2.31 19.92
C GLY A 30 3.92 -2.47 19.01
N LYS A 31 4.04 -1.67 17.94
CA LYS A 31 5.25 -1.57 17.09
C LYS A 31 5.58 -2.77 16.20
N HIS A 32 4.57 -3.49 15.66
CA HIS A 32 4.75 -4.51 14.61
C HIS A 32 5.10 -3.92 13.22
N GLN A 33 5.91 -2.86 13.21
CA GLN A 33 5.94 -1.77 12.22
C GLN A 33 6.62 -2.08 10.87
N LYS A 34 7.05 -3.32 10.61
CA LYS A 34 7.85 -3.61 9.40
C LYS A 34 7.01 -3.83 8.14
N ILE A 35 5.73 -4.21 8.28
CA ILE A 35 4.90 -4.61 7.13
C ILE A 35 4.46 -3.39 6.30
N THR A 36 3.93 -2.34 6.92
CA THR A 36 3.47 -1.13 6.22
C THR A 36 4.55 -0.44 5.37
N PRO A 37 5.76 -0.12 5.89
CA PRO A 37 6.79 0.51 5.07
C PRO A 37 7.29 -0.41 3.95
N THR A 38 7.31 -1.73 4.15
CA THR A 38 7.68 -2.68 3.08
C THR A 38 6.68 -2.63 1.93
N ILE A 39 5.38 -2.56 2.21
CA ILE A 39 4.34 -2.46 1.17
C ILE A 39 4.41 -1.09 0.47
N VAL A 40 4.66 -0.02 1.20
CA VAL A 40 4.86 1.33 0.63
C VAL A 40 6.04 1.33 -0.34
N VAL A 41 7.18 0.77 0.05
CA VAL A 41 8.37 0.68 -0.82
C VAL A 41 8.10 -0.20 -2.03
N ALA A 42 7.45 -1.35 -1.87
CA ALA A 42 7.11 -2.23 -2.98
C ALA A 42 6.24 -1.53 -4.03
N VAL A 43 5.17 -0.84 -3.60
CA VAL A 43 4.30 -0.09 -4.52
C VAL A 43 5.02 1.09 -5.16
N ALA A 44 5.85 1.82 -4.42
CA ALA A 44 6.64 2.91 -4.98
C ALA A 44 7.59 2.42 -6.08
N LEU A 45 8.26 1.28 -5.85
CA LEU A 45 9.13 0.64 -6.85
C LEU A 45 8.33 0.15 -8.05
N SER A 46 7.15 -0.44 -7.85
CA SER A 46 6.27 -0.88 -8.96
C SER A 46 5.76 0.29 -9.80
N LEU A 47 5.36 1.40 -9.17
CA LEU A 47 4.93 2.60 -9.90
C LEU A 47 6.10 3.25 -10.65
N TRP A 48 7.29 3.26 -10.06
CA TRP A 48 8.50 3.74 -10.73
C TRP A 48 8.87 2.86 -11.93
N SER A 49 8.93 1.54 -11.77
CA SER A 49 9.20 0.62 -12.88
C SER A 49 8.15 0.72 -13.97
N GLY A 50 6.88 0.93 -13.58
CA GLY A 50 5.77 1.14 -14.51
C GLY A 50 5.85 2.42 -15.32
N SER A 51 6.56 3.44 -14.84
CA SER A 51 6.74 4.72 -15.55
C SER A 51 7.72 4.64 -16.73
N GLU A 52 8.54 3.58 -16.79
CA GLU A 52 9.50 3.34 -17.86
C GLU A 52 8.81 2.79 -19.13
N PRO A 53 9.39 3.01 -20.32
CA PRO A 53 8.94 2.34 -21.54
C PRO A 53 8.98 0.82 -21.35
N TYR A 54 7.86 0.13 -21.62
CA TYR A 54 7.66 -1.32 -21.40
C TYR A 54 7.59 -1.77 -19.93
N GLY A 55 7.49 -0.83 -18.98
CA GLY A 55 7.36 -1.11 -17.54
C GLY A 55 6.11 -1.91 -17.15
N GLU A 56 5.10 -1.92 -18.01
CA GLU A 56 3.88 -2.71 -17.85
C GLU A 56 3.68 -3.64 -19.06
N PRO A 57 4.26 -4.85 -19.04
CA PRO A 57 4.11 -5.82 -20.13
C PRO A 57 2.69 -6.42 -20.20
N VAL A 58 1.92 -6.31 -19.11
CA VAL A 58 0.54 -6.79 -19.00
C VAL A 58 -0.35 -5.60 -18.60
N PRO A 59 -1.28 -5.15 -19.46
CA PRO A 59 -2.14 -4.02 -19.15
C PRO A 59 -2.94 -4.24 -17.86
N GLY A 60 -2.88 -3.28 -16.94
CA GLY A 60 -3.63 -3.29 -15.69
C GLY A 60 -2.92 -4.01 -14.53
N ALA A 61 -1.73 -4.56 -14.74
CA ALA A 61 -0.92 -5.18 -13.69
C ALA A 61 -0.57 -4.17 -12.58
N LEU A 62 -0.26 -2.93 -12.91
CA LEU A 62 0.05 -1.90 -11.90
C LEU A 62 -1.17 -1.53 -11.08
N THR A 63 -2.33 -1.35 -11.73
CA THR A 63 -3.60 -1.11 -11.04
C THR A 63 -3.94 -2.27 -10.09
N PHE A 64 -3.71 -3.52 -10.52
CA PHE A 64 -3.89 -4.70 -9.68
C PHE A 64 -2.96 -4.69 -8.47
N VAL A 65 -1.66 -4.40 -8.67
CA VAL A 65 -0.67 -4.32 -7.58
C VAL A 65 -1.08 -3.27 -6.55
N VAL A 66 -1.38 -2.04 -6.97
CA VAL A 66 -1.79 -0.98 -6.03
C VAL A 66 -3.07 -1.37 -5.27
N THR A 67 -4.05 -1.96 -5.95
CA THR A 67 -5.30 -2.40 -5.33
C THR A 67 -5.05 -3.47 -4.27
N VAL A 68 -4.33 -4.53 -4.62
CA VAL A 68 -4.03 -5.64 -3.70
C VAL A 68 -3.18 -5.15 -2.53
N SER A 69 -2.17 -4.32 -2.78
CA SER A 69 -1.34 -3.73 -1.71
C SER A 69 -2.14 -2.81 -0.79
N THR A 70 -3.16 -2.11 -1.29
CA THR A 70 -4.09 -1.31 -0.48
C THR A 70 -4.90 -2.23 0.44
N VAL A 71 -5.51 -3.29 -0.11
CA VAL A 71 -6.31 -4.25 0.67
C VAL A 71 -5.46 -4.96 1.72
N LEU A 72 -4.27 -5.44 1.35
CA LEU A 72 -3.36 -6.12 2.28
C LEU A 72 -2.91 -5.21 3.42
N GLN A 73 -2.64 -3.92 3.17
CA GLN A 73 -2.33 -2.97 4.24
C GLN A 73 -3.50 -2.77 5.19
N ALA A 74 -4.72 -2.61 4.66
CA ALA A 74 -5.91 -2.45 5.48
C ALA A 74 -6.16 -3.68 6.36
N LEU A 75 -6.00 -4.89 5.80
CA LEU A 75 -6.11 -6.15 6.54
C LEU A 75 -5.02 -6.29 7.61
N ALA A 76 -3.76 -6.01 7.27
CA ALA A 76 -2.66 -6.08 8.21
C ALA A 76 -2.86 -5.11 9.40
N ALA A 77 -3.35 -3.90 9.12
CA ALA A 77 -3.70 -2.93 10.14
C ALA A 77 -4.88 -3.42 11.00
N GLY A 78 -5.93 -3.96 10.38
CA GLY A 78 -7.08 -4.53 11.09
C GLY A 78 -6.70 -5.68 12.03
N VAL A 79 -5.85 -6.60 11.57
CA VAL A 79 -5.31 -7.69 12.38
C VAL A 79 -4.45 -7.14 13.53
N ALA A 80 -3.57 -6.19 13.26
CA ALA A 80 -2.74 -5.58 14.30
C ALA A 80 -3.59 -4.89 15.37
N TYR A 81 -4.67 -4.21 14.99
CA TYR A 81 -5.61 -3.62 15.93
C TYR A 81 -6.37 -4.67 16.74
N TRP A 82 -6.79 -5.78 16.11
CA TRP A 82 -7.53 -6.85 16.77
C TRP A 82 -6.69 -7.59 17.81
N VAL A 83 -5.42 -7.84 17.50
CA VAL A 83 -4.48 -8.58 18.36
C VAL A 83 -3.73 -7.65 19.32
N ARG A 84 -4.03 -6.34 19.32
CA ARG A 84 -3.31 -5.38 20.18
C ARG A 84 -3.49 -5.73 21.65
N ASP A 85 -2.39 -5.67 22.40
CA ASP A 85 -2.45 -5.70 23.86
C ASP A 85 -3.13 -4.41 24.34
N VAL A 86 -4.38 -4.52 24.80
CA VAL A 86 -5.05 -3.42 25.49
C VAL A 86 -4.36 -3.26 26.84
N LYS A 87 -3.43 -2.32 26.95
CA LYS A 87 -2.98 -1.85 28.26
C LYS A 87 -4.17 -1.13 28.91
N VAL A 88 -4.90 -1.86 29.76
CA VAL A 88 -5.88 -1.32 30.70
C VAL A 88 -5.15 -0.45 31.72
#